data_AF-A0A729HGJ8-F1
#
_entry.id   AF-A0A729HGJ8-F1
#
_cell.length_a   1.000
_cell.length_b   1.000
_cell.length_c   1.000
_cell.angle_alpha   90.00
_cell.angle_beta   90.00
_cell.angle_gamma   90.00
#
_symmetry.space_group_name_H-M   'P 1'
#
loop_
_entity.id
_entity.type
_entity.pdbx_description
1 polymer ?
#
loop_
_entity_poly.entity_id
_entity_poly.type
_entity_poly.pdbx_seq_one_letter_code
_entity_poly.pdbx_strand_id
1 'polypeptide(L)'
;VIFTVVSLLMTRFRLVIYKLRLRKLVSEIRFRIKTGFRIILVLSDNEDERNVLLSMLSNVLPEQTLIHTRDALGPHSGPILKALELHHQQGTGYILVCEQQISARTWLSIVENGKPDTSIAVNFHSIPEME
;
A
#
# COMPACT_ATOMS: atom_id res chain seq x y z
N VAL A 1 -36.86 6.70 5.26
CA VAL A 1 -36.55 5.28 4.93
C VAL A 1 -36.00 5.14 3.52
N ILE A 2 -36.68 5.62 2.48
CA ILE A 2 -36.20 5.52 1.08
C ILE A 2 -34.84 6.22 0.88
N PHE A 3 -34.70 7.46 1.37
CA PHE A 3 -33.44 8.21 1.25
C PHE A 3 -32.25 7.50 1.91
N THR A 4 -32.46 6.94 3.11
CA THR A 4 -31.43 6.17 3.82
C THR A 4 -31.03 4.90 3.09
N VAL A 5 -31.99 4.20 2.47
CA VAL A 5 -31.72 3.00 1.68
C VAL A 5 -30.95 3.32 0.39
N VAL A 6 -31.32 4.40 -0.30
CA VAL A 6 -30.63 4.83 -1.54
C VAL A 6 -29.19 5.28 -1.24
N SER A 7 -28.99 6.06 -0.19
CA SER A 7 -27.64 6.48 0.23
C SER A 7 -26.76 5.30 0.62
N LEU A 8 -27.31 4.30 1.33
CA LEU A 8 -26.58 3.08 1.68
C LEU A 8 -26.17 2.28 0.43
N LEU A 9 -27.07 2.22 -0.56
CA LEU A 9 -26.85 1.49 -1.81
C LEU A 9 -25.74 2.14 -2.64
N MET A 10 -25.73 3.48 -2.72
CA MET A 10 -24.66 4.24 -3.38
C MET A 10 -23.30 4.07 -2.70
N THR A 11 -23.24 4.09 -1.36
CA THR A 11 -21.99 3.82 -0.62
C THR A 11 -21.48 2.41 -0.89
N ARG A 12 -22.35 1.40 -0.87
CA ARG A 12 -21.95 0.01 -1.17
C ARG A 12 -21.49 -0.16 -2.61
N PHE A 13 -22.14 0.49 -3.55
CA PHE A 13 -21.73 0.48 -4.95
C PHE A 13 -20.35 1.10 -5.15
N ARG A 14 -20.09 2.25 -4.49
CA ARG A 14 -18.77 2.90 -4.49
C ARG A 14 -17.66 1.98 -3.98
N LEU A 15 -17.89 1.24 -2.89
CA LEU A 15 -16.91 0.27 -2.38
C LEU A 15 -16.64 -0.89 -3.35
N VAL A 16 -17.64 -1.34 -4.10
CA VAL A 16 -17.46 -2.38 -5.14
C VAL A 16 -16.59 -1.86 -6.28
N ILE A 17 -16.82 -0.62 -6.74
CA ILE A 17 -15.99 0.01 -7.77
C ILE A 17 -14.52 0.09 -7.32
N TYR A 18 -14.27 0.53 -6.08
CA TYR A 18 -12.90 0.54 -5.55
C TYR A 18 -12.28 -0.84 -5.56
N LYS A 19 -12.99 -1.88 -5.09
CA LYS A 19 -12.48 -3.26 -5.14
C LYS A 19 -12.13 -3.70 -6.56
N LEU A 20 -12.96 -3.38 -7.55
CA LEU A 20 -12.70 -3.73 -8.95
C LEU A 20 -11.47 -3.02 -9.49
N ARG A 21 -11.35 -1.71 -9.27
CA ARG A 21 -10.19 -0.89 -9.69
C ARG A 21 -8.90 -1.42 -9.07
N LEU A 22 -8.91 -1.69 -7.78
CA LEU A 22 -7.72 -2.07 -7.00
C LEU A 22 -7.31 -3.52 -7.19
N ARG A 23 -8.19 -4.38 -7.72
CA ARG A 23 -7.88 -5.80 -7.92
C ARG A 23 -6.66 -6.03 -8.80
N LYS A 24 -6.53 -5.27 -9.89
CA LYS A 24 -5.38 -5.40 -10.81
C LYS A 24 -4.10 -4.97 -10.11
N LEU A 25 -4.12 -3.84 -9.41
CA LEU A 25 -3.00 -3.31 -8.65
C LEU A 25 -2.55 -4.27 -7.54
N VAL A 26 -3.48 -4.77 -6.74
CA VAL A 26 -3.18 -5.71 -5.64
C VAL A 26 -2.61 -7.02 -6.18
N SER A 27 -3.12 -7.52 -7.32
CA SER A 27 -2.57 -8.71 -7.96
C SER A 27 -1.14 -8.50 -8.47
N GLU A 28 -0.86 -7.35 -9.07
CA GLU A 28 0.47 -6.97 -9.55
C GLU A 28 1.45 -6.82 -8.37
N ILE A 29 1.05 -6.11 -7.31
CA ILE A 29 1.84 -5.97 -6.08
C ILE A 29 2.20 -7.34 -5.50
N ARG A 30 1.21 -8.24 -5.36
CA ARG A 30 1.47 -9.61 -4.88
C ARG A 30 2.48 -10.33 -5.76
N PHE A 31 2.32 -10.26 -7.09
CA PHE A 31 3.22 -10.93 -8.01
C PHE A 31 4.65 -10.42 -7.85
N ARG A 32 4.84 -9.09 -7.78
CA ARG A 32 6.15 -8.46 -7.63
C ARG A 32 6.81 -8.76 -6.27
N ILE A 33 6.04 -8.75 -5.19
CA ILE A 33 6.56 -9.15 -3.86
C ILE A 33 7.04 -10.60 -3.88
N LYS A 34 6.29 -11.51 -4.53
CA LYS A 34 6.70 -12.91 -4.68
C LYS A 34 7.98 -13.08 -5.49
N THR A 35 8.25 -12.19 -6.45
CA THR A 35 9.50 -12.18 -7.22
C THR A 35 10.64 -11.45 -6.51
N GLY A 36 10.43 -10.97 -5.28
CA GLY A 36 11.47 -10.35 -4.45
C GLY A 36 11.53 -8.82 -4.53
N PHE A 37 10.56 -8.16 -5.16
CA PHE A 37 10.54 -6.70 -5.25
C PHE A 37 10.16 -6.05 -3.93
N ARG A 38 10.77 -4.89 -3.70
CA ARG A 38 10.48 -3.99 -2.58
C ARG A 38 9.60 -2.88 -3.11
N ILE A 39 8.47 -2.67 -2.47
CA ILE A 39 7.48 -1.71 -2.93
C ILE A 39 7.26 -0.69 -1.83
N ILE A 40 7.25 0.59 -2.19
CA ILE A 40 6.73 1.65 -1.35
C ILE A 40 5.47 2.22 -1.98
N LEU A 41 4.42 2.34 -1.19
CA LEU A 41 3.09 2.73 -1.64
C LEU A 41 2.59 3.90 -0.81
N VAL A 42 2.28 5.01 -1.47
CA VAL A 42 1.52 6.11 -0.87
C VAL A 42 0.05 5.76 -0.93
N LEU A 43 -0.67 5.86 0.20
CA LEU A 43 -2.11 5.66 0.26
C LEU A 43 -2.88 6.86 -0.30
N SER A 44 -4.13 6.61 -0.68
CA SER A 44 -5.08 7.68 -1.01
C SER A 44 -5.47 8.44 0.25
N ASP A 45 -5.69 9.75 0.10
CA ASP A 45 -6.28 10.60 1.16
C ASP A 45 -7.75 10.22 1.42
N ASN A 46 -8.41 9.51 0.50
CA ASN A 46 -9.76 8.99 0.68
C ASN A 46 -9.76 7.78 1.64
N GLU A 47 -10.37 7.94 2.82
CA GLU A 47 -10.38 6.92 3.87
C GLU A 47 -11.06 5.61 3.44
N ASP A 48 -12.18 5.68 2.71
CA ASP A 48 -12.90 4.49 2.25
C ASP A 48 -12.03 3.67 1.31
N GLU A 49 -11.37 4.36 0.37
CA GLU A 49 -10.49 3.70 -0.58
C GLU A 49 -9.24 3.12 0.08
N ARG A 50 -8.62 3.88 0.99
CA ARG A 50 -7.49 3.43 1.82
C ARG A 50 -7.85 2.15 2.57
N ASN A 51 -9.00 2.12 3.23
CA ASN A 51 -9.46 0.98 4.01
C ASN A 51 -9.73 -0.24 3.12
N VAL A 52 -10.36 -0.04 1.95
CA VAL A 52 -10.57 -1.12 0.97
C VAL A 52 -9.22 -1.67 0.49
N LEU A 53 -8.27 -0.82 0.15
CA LEU A 53 -6.95 -1.25 -0.32
C LEU A 53 -6.18 -2.03 0.75
N LEU A 54 -6.09 -1.51 1.96
CA LEU A 54 -5.41 -2.17 3.08
C LEU A 54 -6.02 -3.54 3.35
N SER A 55 -7.35 -3.64 3.34
CA SER A 55 -8.07 -4.91 3.49
C SER A 55 -7.77 -5.87 2.34
N MET A 56 -7.71 -5.40 1.10
CA MET A 56 -7.36 -6.25 -0.03
C MET A 56 -5.91 -6.73 0.02
N LEU A 57 -4.97 -5.87 0.42
CA LEU A 57 -3.56 -6.23 0.57
C LEU A 57 -3.37 -7.24 1.71
N SER A 58 -3.96 -7.01 2.88
CA SER A 58 -3.84 -7.92 4.03
C SER A 58 -4.41 -9.31 3.75
N ASN A 59 -5.45 -9.40 2.91
CA ASN A 59 -6.06 -10.69 2.54
C ASN A 59 -5.24 -11.49 1.52
N VAL A 60 -4.39 -10.81 0.75
CA VAL A 60 -3.74 -11.39 -0.45
C VAL A 60 -2.24 -11.61 -0.22
N LEU A 61 -1.62 -10.81 0.64
CA LEU A 61 -0.21 -10.86 0.95
C LEU A 61 0.09 -11.82 2.11
N PRO A 62 1.26 -12.50 2.09
CA PRO A 62 1.71 -13.27 3.23
C PRO A 62 1.87 -12.39 4.47
N GLU A 63 1.67 -12.98 5.66
CA GLU A 63 1.92 -12.29 6.92
C GLU A 63 3.34 -11.70 6.95
N GLN A 64 3.50 -10.56 7.61
CA GLN A 64 4.77 -9.83 7.78
C GLN A 64 5.32 -9.14 6.52
N THR A 65 4.81 -9.41 5.32
CA THR A 65 5.25 -8.70 4.09
C THR A 65 4.62 -7.31 3.91
N LEU A 66 3.53 -7.05 4.61
CA LEU A 66 2.82 -5.77 4.62
C LEU A 66 3.24 -4.97 5.85
N ILE A 67 3.99 -3.90 5.62
CA ILE A 67 4.44 -2.97 6.65
C ILE A 67 3.69 -1.66 6.46
N HIS A 68 3.08 -1.14 7.52
CA HIS A 68 2.29 0.08 7.47
C HIS A 68 2.88 1.15 8.40
N THR A 69 3.01 2.38 7.89
CA THR A 69 3.46 3.54 8.67
C THR A 69 2.62 4.77 8.35
N ARG A 70 2.29 5.53 9.39
CA ARG A 70 1.66 6.84 9.26
C ARG A 70 2.71 7.94 9.20
N ASP A 71 3.74 7.78 10.00
CA ASP A 71 4.75 8.80 10.25
C ASP A 71 5.93 8.72 9.27
N ALA A 72 6.56 9.88 9.08
CA ALA A 72 7.87 9.98 8.48
C ALA A 72 8.93 9.30 9.36
N LEU A 73 10.07 8.98 8.75
CA LEU A 73 11.20 8.39 9.46
C LEU A 73 11.61 9.28 10.65
N GLY A 74 11.61 8.71 11.86
CA GLY A 74 11.86 9.43 13.10
C GLY A 74 12.18 8.54 14.31
N PRO A 75 12.18 9.07 15.53
CA PRO A 75 12.62 8.37 16.74
C PRO A 75 11.87 7.06 17.02
N HIS A 76 10.59 6.98 16.63
CA HIS A 76 9.73 5.82 16.83
C HIS A 76 9.77 4.80 15.68
N SER A 77 10.58 5.05 14.65
CA SER A 77 10.67 4.20 13.46
C SER A 77 11.51 2.94 13.64
N GLY A 78 12.14 2.75 14.81
CA GLY A 78 13.00 1.61 15.11
C GLY A 78 12.40 0.23 14.80
N PRO A 79 11.15 -0.08 15.18
CA PRO A 79 10.53 -1.36 14.84
C PRO A 79 10.35 -1.58 13.34
N ILE A 80 9.95 -0.53 12.61
CA ILE A 80 9.77 -0.58 11.15
C ILE A 80 11.12 -0.79 10.47
N LEU A 81 12.15 -0.04 10.88
CA LEU A 81 13.51 -0.18 10.36
C LEU A 81 14.04 -1.62 10.52
N LYS A 82 13.88 -2.20 11.71
CA LYS A 82 14.27 -3.59 11.98
C LYS A 82 13.53 -4.58 11.08
N ALA A 83 12.23 -4.37 10.83
CA ALA A 83 11.46 -5.22 9.92
C ALA A 83 11.97 -5.11 8.47
N LEU A 84 12.26 -3.88 8.00
CA LEU A 84 12.80 -3.64 6.65
C LEU A 84 14.19 -4.28 6.49
N GLU A 85 15.08 -4.09 7.48
CA GLU A 85 16.41 -4.70 7.48
C GLU A 85 16.34 -6.23 7.44
N LEU A 86 15.41 -6.84 8.17
CA LEU A 86 15.21 -8.29 8.14
C LEU A 86 14.85 -8.77 6.72
N HIS A 87 13.92 -8.09 6.05
CA HIS A 87 13.57 -8.42 4.67
C HIS A 87 14.74 -8.19 3.70
N HIS A 88 15.56 -7.16 3.92
CA HIS A 88 16.76 -6.92 3.11
C HIS A 88 17.78 -8.04 3.24
N GLN A 89 18.02 -8.52 4.46
CA GLN A 89 18.94 -9.62 4.75
C GLN A 89 18.43 -10.94 4.15
N GLN A 90 17.13 -11.20 4.24
CA GLN A 90 16.51 -12.41 3.70
C GLN A 90 16.32 -12.36 2.17
N GLY A 91 16.46 -11.19 1.55
CA GLY A 91 16.21 -11.00 0.12
C GLY A 91 14.73 -11.18 -0.26
N THR A 92 13.82 -11.10 0.71
CA THR A 92 12.38 -11.25 0.48
C THR A 92 11.76 -9.93 0.04
N GLY A 93 10.82 -10.00 -0.90
CA GLY A 93 10.01 -8.84 -1.25
C GLY A 93 9.07 -8.45 -0.12
N TYR A 94 8.74 -7.17 -0.05
CA TYR A 94 7.80 -6.61 0.91
C TYR A 94 7.16 -5.33 0.35
N ILE A 95 6.12 -4.85 1.01
CA ILE A 95 5.51 -3.56 0.74
C ILE A 95 5.48 -2.70 1.99
N LEU A 96 6.02 -1.49 1.88
CA LEU A 96 5.86 -0.42 2.85
C LEU A 96 4.74 0.50 2.38
N VAL A 97 3.68 0.58 3.18
CA VAL A 97 2.51 1.42 2.92
C VAL A 97 2.58 2.64 3.82
N CYS A 98 2.49 3.82 3.21
CA CYS A 98 2.58 5.12 3.88
C CYS A 98 1.28 5.90 3.70
N GLU A 99 0.70 6.44 4.79
CA GLU A 99 -0.51 7.26 4.68
C GLU A 99 -0.29 8.59 3.95
N GLN A 100 0.93 9.12 3.93
CA GLN A 100 1.24 10.43 3.36
C GLN A 100 2.44 10.39 2.40
N GLN A 101 2.43 11.32 1.44
CA GLN A 101 3.52 11.47 0.47
C GLN A 101 4.84 11.89 1.13
N ILE A 102 4.78 12.75 2.16
CA ILE A 102 5.97 13.15 2.93
C ILE A 102 6.61 11.92 3.58
N SER A 103 5.80 11.11 4.27
CA SER A 103 6.25 9.86 4.88
C SER A 103 6.91 8.97 3.84
N ALA A 104 6.23 8.68 2.72
CA ALA A 104 6.80 7.82 1.68
C ALA A 104 8.15 8.35 1.15
N ARG A 105 8.25 9.66 0.89
CA ARG A 105 9.50 10.26 0.40
C ARG A 105 10.66 10.04 1.37
N THR A 106 10.41 10.15 2.67
CA THR A 106 11.46 9.90 3.69
C THR A 106 11.92 8.45 3.75
N TRP A 107 11.09 7.51 3.32
CA TRP A 107 11.38 6.07 3.35
C TRP A 107 11.97 5.54 2.03
N LEU A 108 11.92 6.30 0.94
CA LEU A 108 12.31 5.85 -0.42
C LEU A 108 13.72 5.24 -0.46
N SER A 109 14.73 5.96 0.05
CA SER A 109 16.12 5.49 0.01
C SER A 109 16.34 4.23 0.83
N ILE A 110 15.63 4.10 1.96
CA ILE A 110 15.69 2.92 2.83
C ILE A 110 15.04 1.73 2.13
N VAL A 111 13.88 1.92 1.49
CA VAL A 111 13.20 0.84 0.78
C VAL A 111 14.00 0.40 -0.45
N GLU A 112 14.60 1.36 -1.17
CA GLU A 112 15.46 1.08 -2.32
C GLU A 112 16.69 0.27 -1.92
N ASN A 113 17.30 0.60 -0.79
CA ASN A 113 18.49 -0.05 -0.22
C ASN A 113 19.59 -0.33 -1.27
N GLY A 114 19.87 0.67 -2.13
CA GLY A 114 20.89 0.57 -3.19
C GLY A 114 20.58 -0.45 -4.29
N LYS A 115 19.32 -0.92 -4.40
CA LYS A 115 18.87 -1.90 -5.41
C LYS A 115 17.65 -1.35 -6.19
N PRO A 116 17.85 -0.29 -7.01
CA PRO A 116 16.76 0.35 -7.74
C PRO A 116 16.02 -0.61 -8.70
N ASP A 117 16.72 -1.56 -9.32
CA ASP A 117 16.12 -2.52 -10.27
C ASP A 117 15.04 -3.43 -9.67
N THR A 118 15.05 -3.56 -8.34
CA THR A 118 14.10 -4.39 -7.58
C THR A 118 13.21 -3.55 -6.67
N SER A 119 13.17 -2.23 -6.87
CA SER A 119 12.50 -1.29 -5.99
C SER A 119 11.48 -0.45 -6.77
N ILE A 120 10.26 -0.34 -6.24
CA ILE A 120 9.15 0.31 -6.94
C ILE A 120 8.46 1.29 -5.99
N ALA A 121 8.31 2.53 -6.45
CA ALA A 121 7.47 3.51 -5.80
C ALA A 121 6.13 3.61 -6.53
N VAL A 122 5.03 3.43 -5.80
CA VAL A 122 3.67 3.56 -6.30
C VAL A 122 3.01 4.73 -5.59
N ASN A 123 2.57 5.74 -6.35
CA ASN A 123 1.77 6.84 -5.84
C ASN A 123 0.31 6.65 -6.27
N PHE A 124 -0.60 6.56 -5.30
CA PHE A 124 -2.02 6.37 -5.58
C PHE A 124 -2.65 7.51 -6.37
N HIS A 125 -2.21 8.75 -6.11
CA HIS A 125 -2.68 9.94 -6.81
C HIS A 125 -2.34 9.94 -8.30
N SER A 126 -1.51 9.02 -8.75
CA SER A 126 -1.11 8.85 -10.16
C SER A 126 -1.83 7.70 -10.85
N ILE A 127 -2.72 6.98 -10.16
CA ILE A 127 -3.56 5.96 -10.79
C ILE A 127 -4.71 6.70 -11.47
N PRO A 128 -4.82 6.66 -12.81
CA PRO A 128 -5.83 7.43 -13.53
C PRO A 128 -7.23 7.09 -13.01
N GLU A 129 -7.98 8.13 -12.64
CA GLU A 129 -9.42 8.02 -12.47
C GLU A 129 -10.00 7.65 -13.83
N MET A 130 -10.81 6.59 -13.88
CA MET A 130 -11.57 6.32 -15.09
C MET A 130 -12.67 7.39 -15.13
N GLU A 131 -12.49 8.37 -16.01
CA GLU A 131 -13.61 9.18 -16.54
C GLU A 131 -14.67 8.28 -17.19
#